data_AF-A0A3C0BIE7-F1
#
_entry.id   AF-A0A3C0BIE7-F1
#
_cell.length_a   1.000
_cell.length_b   1.000
_cell.length_c   1.000
_cell.angle_alpha   90.00
_cell.angle_beta   90.00
_cell.angle_gamma   90.00
#
_symmetry.space_group_name_H-M   'P 1'
#
loop_
_entity.id
_entity.type
_entity.pdbx_description
1 polymer ?
#
loop_
_entity_poly.entity_id
_entity_poly.type
_entity_poly.pdbx_seq_one_letter_code
_entity_poly.pdbx_strand_id
1 'polypeptide(L)' 'MIRDTTKETDTLSLSYSFSPRETAILAHFLRKHEDEIPDGLADFSKAVEDAVYNSMSIEEAEKFYS' A
#
# COMPACT_ATOMS: atom_id res chain seq x y z
N MET A 1 -29.52 34.13 22.55
CA MET A 1 -29.52 32.82 21.86
C MET A 1 -28.13 32.59 21.28
N ILE A 2 -27.31 31.75 21.91
CA ILE A 2 -26.06 31.28 21.32
C ILE A 2 -26.32 29.83 20.94
N ARG A 3 -26.44 29.55 19.64
CA ARG A 3 -26.47 28.17 19.15
C ARG A 3 -25.01 27.78 18.94
N ASP A 4 -24.51 27.00 19.88
CA ASP A 4 -23.24 26.29 19.73
C ASP A 4 -23.34 25.43 18.47
N THR A 5 -22.43 25.63 17.53
CA THR A 5 -22.35 24.90 16.27
C THR A 5 -21.02 24.18 16.23
N THR A 6 -20.81 23.29 17.20
CA THR A 6 -19.86 22.19 17.09
C THR A 6 -20.35 21.29 15.96
N LYS A 7 -19.90 21.59 14.74
CA LYS A 7 -19.92 20.63 13.63
C LYS A 7 -18.98 19.51 14.03
N GLU A 8 -19.53 18.46 14.62
CA GLU A 8 -18.87 17.16 14.67
C GLU A 8 -18.57 16.78 13.23
N THR A 9 -17.31 16.97 12.87
CA THR A 9 -16.80 16.52 11.59
C THR A 9 -16.62 15.03 11.82
N ASP A 10 -17.63 14.24 11.42
CA ASP A 10 -17.53 12.78 11.36
C ASP A 10 -16.33 12.46 10.47
N THR A 11 -15.16 12.33 11.08
CA THR A 11 -13.96 11.85 10.41
C THR A 11 -14.21 10.38 10.16
N LEU A 12 -14.65 10.05 8.94
CA LEU A 12 -14.68 8.69 8.45
C LEU A 12 -13.26 8.11 8.58
N SER A 13 -13.00 7.40 9.67
CA SER A 13 -11.74 6.69 9.87
C SER A 13 -11.84 5.37 9.13
N LEU A 14 -11.34 5.33 7.90
CA LEU A 14 -11.10 4.07 7.22
C LEU A 14 -9.74 3.55 7.69
N SER A 15 -9.74 2.54 8.55
CA SER A 15 -8.52 1.75 8.82
C SER A 15 -8.56 0.51 7.96
N TYR A 16 -7.71 0.48 6.95
CA TYR A 16 -7.52 -0.69 6.10
C TYR A 16 -6.04 -1.07 6.14
N SER A 17 -5.78 -2.36 6.29
CA SER A 17 -4.45 -2.94 6.28
C SER A 17 -4.47 -4.05 5.25
N PHE A 18 -3.54 -3.98 4.29
CA PHE A 18 -3.41 -5.02 3.28
C PHE A 18 -3.02 -6.34 3.94
N SER A 19 -3.72 -7.41 3.58
CA SER A 19 -3.27 -8.76 3.90
C SER A 19 -2.00 -9.10 3.11
N PRO A 20 -1.19 -10.08 3.55
CA PRO A 20 0.01 -10.49 2.82
C PRO A 20 -0.26 -10.84 1.35
N ARG A 21 -1.41 -11.48 1.08
CA ARG A 21 -1.83 -11.82 -0.28
C ARG A 21 -2.13 -10.59 -1.13
N GLU A 22 -2.81 -9.59 -0.57
CA GLU A 22 -3.12 -8.35 -1.28
C GLU A 22 -1.84 -7.54 -1.54
N THR A 23 -0.95 -7.44 -0.55
CA THR A 23 0.37 -6.81 -0.72
C THR A 23 1.16 -7.48 -1.84
N ALA A 24 1.16 -8.81 -1.89
CA ALA A 24 1.82 -9.58 -2.93
C ALA A 24 1.24 -9.27 -4.32
N ILE A 25 -0.09 -9.30 -4.48
CA ILE A 25 -0.77 -8.94 -5.75
C ILE A 25 -0.40 -7.51 -6.17
N LEU A 26 -0.42 -6.59 -5.22
CA LEU A 26 -0.11 -5.19 -5.46
C LEU A 26 1.35 -5.01 -5.92
N ALA A 27 2.28 -5.69 -5.25
CA ALA A 27 3.70 -5.65 -5.61
C ALA A 27 3.93 -6.21 -7.01
N HIS A 28 3.27 -7.32 -7.36
CA HIS A 28 3.37 -7.90 -8.69
C HIS A 28 2.81 -6.98 -9.78
N PHE A 29 1.71 -6.29 -9.50
CA PHE A 29 1.14 -5.27 -10.39
C PHE A 29 2.10 -4.10 -10.60
N LEU A 30 2.66 -3.55 -9.52
CA LEU A 30 3.57 -2.41 -9.57
C LEU A 30 4.87 -2.76 -10.31
N ARG A 31 5.45 -3.93 -10.02
CA ARG A 31 6.63 -4.46 -10.73
C ARG A 31 6.40 -4.58 -12.24
N LYS A 32 5.24 -5.11 -12.65
CA LYS A 32 4.89 -5.30 -14.06
C LYS A 32 4.75 -3.99 -14.83
N HIS A 33 4.37 -2.91 -14.14
CA HIS A 33 4.12 -1.60 -14.71
C HIS A 33 5.15 -0.56 -14.25
N GLU A 34 6.36 -0.98 -13.85
CA GLU A 34 7.36 -0.11 -13.22
C GLU A 34 7.67 1.14 -14.07
N ASP A 35 7.72 0.98 -15.39
CA ASP A 35 7.98 2.06 -16.35
C ASP A 35 6.79 3.03 -16.53
N GLU A 36 5.61 2.67 -16.04
CA GLU A 36 4.37 3.43 -16.15
C GLU A 36 3.95 4.05 -14.81
N ILE A 37 4.68 3.78 -13.71
CA ILE A 37 4.36 4.33 -12.39
C ILE A 37 4.70 5.83 -12.35
N PRO A 38 3.73 6.70 -12.00
CA PRO A 38 4.00 8.11 -11.78
C PRO A 38 4.99 8.32 -10.64
N ASP A 39 5.91 9.30 -10.76
CA ASP A 39 6.91 9.62 -9.73
C ASP A 39 6.33 9.78 -8.32
N GLY A 40 5.11 10.35 -8.22
CA GLY A 40 4.41 10.53 -6.93
C GLY A 40 4.01 9.22 -6.23
N LEU A 41 4.13 8.07 -6.90
CA LEU A 41 3.85 6.74 -6.36
C LEU A 41 5.12 5.88 -6.21
N ALA A 42 6.31 6.40 -6.54
CA ALA A 42 7.57 5.66 -6.45
C ALA A 42 7.84 5.16 -5.03
N ASP A 43 7.67 6.02 -4.02
CA ASP A 43 7.87 5.67 -2.61
C ASP A 43 6.87 4.61 -2.14
N PHE A 44 5.63 4.69 -2.61
CA PHE A 44 4.61 3.69 -2.32
C PHE A 44 4.97 2.33 -2.93
N SER A 45 5.39 2.33 -4.21
CA SER A 45 5.85 1.12 -4.89
C SER A 45 6.98 0.43 -4.15
N LYS A 46 7.97 1.22 -3.74
CA LYS A 46 9.10 0.71 -2.96
C LYS A 46 8.67 0.17 -1.61
N ALA A 47 7.78 0.85 -0.89
CA ALA A 47 7.27 0.38 0.40
C ALA A 47 6.52 -0.96 0.28
N VAL A 48 5.79 -1.16 -0.81
CA VAL A 48 5.09 -2.42 -1.10
C VAL A 48 6.08 -3.54 -1.41
N GLU A 49 7.11 -3.28 -2.22
CA GLU A 49 8.18 -4.25 -2.48
C GLU A 49 8.93 -4.61 -1.20
N ASP A 50 9.33 -3.63 -0.39
CA ASP A 50 10.01 -3.85 0.89
C ASP A 50 9.14 -4.66 1.85
N ALA A 51 7.81 -4.44 1.86
CA ALA A 51 6.90 -5.24 2.67
C ALA A 51 6.88 -6.71 2.23
N VAL A 52 6.96 -6.99 0.93
CA VAL A 52 7.08 -8.35 0.40
C VAL A 52 8.41 -8.96 0.83
N TYR A 53 9.55 -8.30 0.58
CA TYR A 53 10.89 -8.81 0.94
C TYR A 53 11.08 -9.02 2.44
N ASN A 54 10.45 -8.22 3.30
CA ASN A 54 10.51 -8.41 4.75
C ASN A 54 9.59 -9.52 5.26
N SER A 55 8.63 -9.96 4.44
CA SER A 55 7.65 -10.99 4.80
C SER A 55 8.06 -12.40 4.36
N MET A 56 9.07 -12.54 3.50
CA MET A 56 9.51 -13.81 2.93
C MET A 56 11.03 -13.87 2.80
N SER A 57 11.58 -15.08 2.71
CA SER A 57 13.01 -15.25 2.43
C SER A 57 13.35 -14.76 1.02
N ILE A 58 14.63 -14.45 0.78
CA ILE A 58 15.12 -14.01 -0.54
C ILE A 58 14.75 -15.03 -1.62
N GLU A 59 14.90 -16.33 -1.34
CA GLU A 59 14.55 -17.41 -2.28
C GLU A 59 13.05 -17.45 -2.62
N GLU A 60 12.19 -17.10 -1.65
CA GLU A 60 10.75 -17.00 -1.87
C GLU A 60 10.39 -15.75 -2.67
N ALA A 61 11.05 -14.62 -2.41
CA ALA A 61 10.85 -13.39 -3.16
C ALA A 61 11.33 -13.51 -4.62
N GLU A 62 12.46 -14.17 -4.86
CA GLU A 62 12.93 -14.45 -6.22
C GLU A 62 11.91 -15.30 -6.99
N LYS A 63 11.39 -16.37 -6.38
CA LYS A 63 10.31 -17.17 -6.98
C LYS A 63 9.01 -16.39 -7.16
N PHE A 64 8.76 -15.40 -6.32
CA PHE A 64 7.56 -14.57 -6.38
C PHE A 64 7.55 -13.62 -7.59
N TYR A 65 8.73 -13.13 -7.99
CA TYR A 65 8.89 -12.22 -9.12
C TYR A 65 9.45 -12.85 -10.41
N SER A 66 9.76 -14.16 -10.39
CA SER A 66 10.16 -14.93 -11.57
C SER A 66 8.96 -15.32 -12.44
#